data_AF-A0A378FWI8-F1
#
_entry.id   AF-A0A378FWI8-F1
#
_cell.length_a   1.000
_cell.length_b   1.000
_cell.length_c   1.000
_cell.angle_alpha   90.00
_cell.angle_beta   90.00
_cell.angle_gamma   90.00
#
_symmetry.space_group_name_H-M   'P 1'
#
loop_
_entity.id
_entity.type
_entity.pdbx_description
1 polymer ?
#
loop_
_entity_poly.entity_id
_entity_poly.type
_entity_poly.pdbx_seq_one_letter_code
_entity_poly.pdbx_strand_id
1 'polypeptide(L)'
;MRVNGLTKGFFILIVFIVTLAFFDVLSPYYSAILWAAILAVIFNPVKNKIRTRLGERNGLAALMTIVIICLIVFTPLAIILSSLAYELNLVYSKLQHNDTQFPTVVASLFAHLPGWARSFLADHNLDSAQQIQQQLSDAALKGGQYLAGSAFLIGKGTFGFTVSFGIMLYLLFFLLKDGPYLVLLILESLPLSSYVKQHLFAKFAAVARATVKGTVAVALAQGALGGFAFWIAGLDGSILWGALMAFLSLIPAVGSAIMLGASGHLPLRHRPNCGRAPLSSASL
;
A
#
# COMPACT_ATOMS: atom_id res chain seq x y z
N MET A 1 48.27 -21.63 -28.83
CA MET A 1 46.91 -22.21 -28.70
C MET A 1 45.98 -21.15 -28.14
N ARG A 2 45.10 -20.58 -28.97
CA ARG A 2 44.16 -19.53 -28.55
C ARG A 2 43.03 -20.21 -27.78
N VAL A 3 42.95 -19.97 -26.48
CA VAL A 3 42.01 -20.62 -25.57
C VAL A 3 40.61 -20.04 -25.82
N ASN A 4 39.94 -20.50 -26.88
CA ASN A 4 38.60 -20.06 -27.26
C ASN A 4 37.55 -20.33 -26.17
N GLY A 5 37.86 -21.19 -25.19
CA GLY A 5 37.05 -21.43 -23.99
C GLY A 5 37.17 -20.34 -22.92
N LEU A 6 38.32 -19.68 -22.79
CA LEU A 6 38.55 -18.66 -21.77
C LEU A 6 37.79 -17.36 -22.10
N THR A 7 37.76 -16.97 -23.37
CA THR A 7 36.98 -15.81 -23.85
C THR A 7 35.47 -16.03 -23.71
N LYS A 8 34.98 -17.26 -23.98
CA LYS A 8 33.57 -17.61 -23.79
C LYS A 8 33.18 -17.69 -22.31
N GLY A 9 34.04 -18.28 -21.47
CA GLY A 9 33.82 -18.33 -20.03
C GLY A 9 33.81 -16.95 -19.39
N PHE A 10 34.75 -16.07 -19.77
CA PHE A 10 34.80 -14.68 -19.32
C PHE A 10 33.59 -13.87 -19.80
N PHE A 11 33.15 -14.07 -21.05
CA PHE A 11 31.93 -13.44 -21.56
C PHE A 11 30.68 -13.88 -20.79
N ILE A 12 30.51 -15.18 -20.55
CA ILE A 12 29.39 -15.72 -19.76
C ILE A 12 29.43 -15.19 -18.32
N LEU A 13 30.62 -15.12 -17.70
CA LEU A 13 30.79 -14.55 -16.36
C LEU A 13 30.35 -13.08 -16.32
N ILE A 14 30.79 -12.26 -17.28
CA ILE A 14 30.35 -10.86 -17.39
C ILE A 14 28.84 -10.78 -17.57
N VAL A 15 28.26 -11.54 -18.49
CA VAL A 15 26.81 -11.55 -18.71
C VAL A 15 26.07 -11.95 -17.43
N PHE A 16 26.58 -12.93 -16.70
CA PHE A 16 25.99 -13.36 -15.43
C PHE A 16 26.06 -12.26 -14.36
N ILE A 17 27.20 -11.59 -14.19
CA ILE A 17 27.38 -10.48 -13.24
C ILE A 17 26.48 -9.29 -13.64
N VAL A 18 26.47 -8.91 -14.92
CA VAL A 18 25.62 -7.83 -15.43
C VAL A 18 24.14 -8.17 -15.24
N THR A 19 23.76 -9.43 -15.44
CA THR A 19 22.39 -9.89 -15.19
C THR A 19 22.06 -9.77 -13.71
N LEU A 20 22.90 -10.25 -12.79
CA LEU A 20 22.66 -10.11 -11.35
C LEU A 20 22.58 -8.64 -10.91
N ALA A 21 23.48 -7.79 -11.39
CA ALA A 21 23.45 -6.35 -11.12
C ALA A 21 22.16 -5.70 -11.66
N PHE A 22 21.69 -6.13 -12.83
CA PHE A 22 20.42 -5.68 -13.39
C PHE A 22 19.23 -6.09 -12.51
N PHE A 23 19.19 -7.34 -12.03
CA PHE A 23 18.15 -7.81 -11.10
C PHE A 23 18.16 -7.04 -9.77
N ASP A 24 19.34 -6.65 -9.28
CA ASP A 24 19.51 -5.87 -8.05
C ASP A 24 19.00 -4.42 -8.23
N VAL A 25 19.30 -3.78 -9.36
CA VAL A 25 18.79 -2.45 -9.72
C VAL A 25 17.26 -2.47 -9.92
N LEU A 26 16.70 -3.57 -10.43
CA LEU A 26 15.26 -3.76 -10.57
C LEU A 26 14.56 -4.17 -9.27
N SER A 27 15.30 -4.64 -8.27
CA SER A 27 14.76 -5.11 -6.98
C SER A 27 13.76 -4.16 -6.31
N PRO A 28 14.01 -2.83 -6.23
CA PRO A 28 13.03 -1.92 -5.62
C PRO A 28 11.76 -1.74 -6.46
N TYR A 29 11.78 -2.08 -7.75
CA TYR A 29 10.69 -1.81 -8.70
C TYR A 29 9.84 -3.04 -9.03
N TYR A 30 10.15 -4.23 -8.53
CA TYR A 30 9.32 -5.43 -8.77
C TYR A 30 7.86 -5.21 -8.39
N SER A 31 7.63 -4.58 -7.24
CA SER A 31 6.29 -4.23 -6.79
C SER A 31 5.58 -3.32 -7.79
N ALA A 32 6.27 -2.28 -8.31
CA ALA A 32 5.70 -1.36 -9.30
C ALA A 32 5.32 -2.07 -10.61
N ILE A 33 6.17 -2.99 -11.08
CA ILE A 33 5.91 -3.79 -12.29
C ILE A 33 4.69 -4.69 -12.09
N LEU A 34 4.61 -5.39 -10.95
CA LEU A 34 3.48 -6.28 -10.62
C LEU A 34 2.17 -5.48 -10.52
N TRP A 35 2.18 -4.34 -9.82
CA TRP A 35 1.01 -3.47 -9.72
C TRP A 35 0.56 -2.94 -11.08
N ALA A 36 1.50 -2.53 -11.93
CA ALA A 36 1.20 -2.12 -13.30
C ALA A 36 0.54 -3.26 -14.11
N ALA A 37 1.05 -4.49 -13.99
CA ALA A 37 0.48 -5.65 -14.68
C ALA A 37 -0.92 -6.00 -14.17
N ILE A 38 -1.13 -6.02 -12.85
CA ILE A 38 -2.43 -6.30 -12.22
C ILE A 38 -3.45 -5.24 -12.63
N LEU A 39 -3.12 -3.96 -12.48
CA LEU A 39 -3.99 -2.84 -12.88
C LEU A 39 -4.28 -2.87 -14.38
N ALA A 40 -3.30 -3.20 -15.22
CA ALA A 40 -3.52 -3.33 -16.66
C ALA A 40 -4.58 -4.38 -16.96
N VAL A 41 -4.54 -5.54 -16.32
CA VAL A 41 -5.54 -6.62 -16.51
C VAL A 41 -6.91 -6.20 -15.97
N ILE A 42 -6.97 -5.60 -14.77
CA ILE A 42 -8.21 -5.13 -14.13
C ILE A 42 -8.92 -4.08 -14.98
N PHE A 43 -8.17 -3.09 -15.48
CA PHE A 43 -8.70 -1.95 -16.22
C PHE A 43 -8.73 -2.15 -17.74
N ASN A 44 -8.23 -3.27 -18.26
CA ASN A 44 -8.35 -3.62 -19.67
C ASN A 44 -9.81 -3.55 -20.22
N PRO A 45 -10.85 -4.06 -19.52
CA PRO A 45 -12.23 -3.90 -19.98
C PRO A 45 -12.68 -2.43 -20.04
N VAL A 46 -12.25 -1.60 -19.09
CA VAL A 46 -12.54 -0.16 -19.07
C VAL A 46 -11.87 0.53 -20.27
N LYS A 47 -10.59 0.26 -20.48
CA LYS A 47 -9.83 0.73 -21.65
C LYS A 47 -10.50 0.34 -22.95
N ASN A 48 -10.93 -0.92 -23.11
CA ASN A 48 -11.58 -1.37 -24.34
C ASN A 48 -12.93 -0.67 -24.58
N LYS A 49 -13.73 -0.41 -23.53
CA LYS A 49 -14.97 0.38 -23.65
C LYS A 49 -14.70 1.83 -24.05
N ILE A 50 -13.63 2.42 -23.52
CA ILE A 50 -13.20 3.79 -23.89
C ILE A 50 -12.70 3.79 -25.34
N ARG A 51 -11.89 2.80 -25.72
CA ARG A 51 -11.35 2.65 -27.08
C ARG A 51 -12.44 2.58 -28.15
N THR A 52 -13.48 1.78 -27.93
CA THR A 52 -14.57 1.64 -28.90
C THR A 52 -15.35 2.94 -29.08
N ARG A 53 -15.45 3.77 -28.03
CA ARG A 53 -16.07 5.11 -28.12
C ARG A 53 -15.18 6.17 -28.78
N LEU A 54 -13.86 6.02 -28.68
CA LEU A 54 -12.86 6.95 -29.23
C LEU A 54 -12.39 6.61 -30.65
N GLY A 55 -13.03 5.64 -31.32
CA GLY A 55 -12.68 5.26 -32.70
C GLY A 55 -11.34 4.55 -32.81
N GLU A 56 -11.06 3.56 -31.95
CA GLU A 56 -9.86 2.70 -31.99
C GLU A 56 -8.51 3.40 -31.72
N ARG A 57 -8.54 4.61 -31.13
CA ARG A 57 -7.33 5.34 -30.71
C ARG A 57 -6.75 4.78 -29.40
N ASN A 58 -5.91 3.74 -29.50
CA ASN A 58 -5.32 3.02 -28.36
C ASN A 58 -4.58 3.92 -27.35
N GLY A 59 -3.78 4.89 -27.83
CA GLY A 59 -2.98 5.76 -26.94
C GLY A 59 -3.85 6.68 -26.08
N LEU A 60 -4.86 7.31 -26.67
CA LEU A 60 -5.81 8.16 -25.96
C LEU A 60 -6.66 7.36 -24.97
N ALA A 61 -7.11 6.17 -25.37
CA ALA A 61 -7.87 5.29 -24.48
C ALA A 61 -7.05 4.85 -23.25
N ALA A 62 -5.77 4.51 -23.44
CA ALA A 62 -4.86 4.17 -22.34
C ALA A 62 -4.62 5.37 -21.40
N LEU A 63 -4.35 6.56 -21.95
CA LEU A 63 -4.13 7.77 -21.15
C LEU A 63 -5.36 8.12 -20.31
N MET A 64 -6.56 8.12 -20.93
CA MET A 64 -7.83 8.35 -20.22
C MET A 64 -8.05 7.32 -19.11
N THR A 65 -7.74 6.05 -19.36
CA THR A 65 -7.87 4.99 -18.35
C THR A 65 -6.93 5.25 -17.16
N ILE A 66 -5.70 5.70 -17.41
CA ILE A 66 -4.76 6.06 -16.33
C ILE A 66 -5.26 7.25 -15.53
N VAL A 67 -5.78 8.29 -16.18
CA VAL A 67 -6.36 9.44 -15.49
C VAL A 67 -7.51 9.00 -14.59
N ILE A 68 -8.38 8.10 -15.06
CA ILE A 68 -9.46 7.52 -14.25
C ILE A 68 -8.88 6.75 -13.06
N ILE A 69 -7.86 5.92 -13.26
CA ILE A 69 -7.20 5.18 -12.17
C ILE A 69 -6.60 6.15 -11.14
N CYS A 70 -5.87 7.17 -11.59
CA CYS A 70 -5.31 8.19 -10.72
C CYS A 70 -6.42 8.89 -9.92
N LEU A 71 -7.50 9.33 -10.56
CA LEU A 71 -8.63 9.95 -9.84
C LEU A 71 -9.20 9.01 -8.78
N ILE A 72 -9.48 7.75 -9.12
CA ILE A 72 -10.01 6.77 -8.16
C ILE A 72 -9.07 6.59 -6.96
N VAL A 73 -7.74 6.64 -7.15
CA VAL A 73 -6.74 6.47 -6.08
C VAL A 73 -6.54 7.76 -5.27
N PHE A 74 -6.43 8.91 -5.93
CA PHE A 74 -6.13 10.19 -5.28
C PHE A 74 -7.36 10.79 -4.58
N THR A 75 -8.59 10.53 -5.04
CA THR A 75 -9.81 11.00 -4.38
C THR A 75 -9.91 10.60 -2.91
N PRO A 76 -9.85 9.31 -2.53
CA PRO A 76 -9.93 8.91 -1.13
C PRO A 76 -8.76 9.46 -0.30
N LEU A 77 -7.56 9.52 -0.88
CA LEU A 77 -6.38 10.06 -0.21
C LEU A 77 -6.53 11.56 0.08
N ALA A 78 -7.01 12.34 -0.90
CA ALA A 78 -7.24 13.77 -0.76
C ALA A 78 -8.28 14.06 0.32
N ILE A 79 -9.34 13.24 0.39
CA ILE A 79 -10.38 13.34 1.41
C ILE A 79 -9.78 13.12 2.81
N ILE A 80 -9.02 12.04 3.02
CA ILE A 80 -8.38 11.76 4.32
C ILE A 80 -7.43 12.89 4.72
N LEU A 81 -6.59 13.36 3.79
CA LEU A 81 -5.67 14.48 4.04
C LEU A 81 -6.42 15.76 4.39
N SER A 82 -7.56 16.04 3.73
CA SER A 82 -8.37 17.22 4.02
C SER A 82 -9.02 17.15 5.40
N SER A 83 -9.54 15.99 5.82
CA SER A 83 -10.10 15.79 7.16
C SER A 83 -9.03 15.96 8.24
N LEU A 84 -7.85 15.37 8.04
CA LEU A 84 -6.73 15.51 8.98
C LEU A 84 -6.23 16.96 9.04
N ALA A 85 -6.13 17.65 7.90
CA ALA A 85 -5.74 19.05 7.86
C ALA A 85 -6.77 19.96 8.55
N TYR A 86 -8.06 19.65 8.44
CA TYR A 86 -9.12 20.37 9.13
C TYR A 86 -9.05 20.18 10.66
N GLU A 87 -8.87 18.95 11.13
CA GLU A 87 -8.68 18.65 12.56
C GLU A 87 -7.42 19.32 13.12
N LEU A 88 -6.31 19.27 12.40
CA LEU A 88 -5.06 19.93 12.81
C LEU A 88 -5.20 21.44 12.86
N ASN A 89 -5.87 22.06 11.88
CA ASN A 89 -6.11 23.51 11.89
C ASN A 89 -7.06 23.92 13.02
N LEU A 90 -8.09 23.12 13.34
CA LEU A 90 -8.98 23.38 14.47
C LEU A 90 -8.24 23.31 15.80
N VAL A 91 -7.37 22.32 15.99
CA VAL A 91 -6.55 22.20 17.20
C VAL A 91 -5.53 23.34 17.28
N TYR A 92 -4.85 23.65 16.18
CA TYR A 92 -3.85 24.71 16.12
C TYR A 92 -4.44 26.11 16.32
N SER A 93 -5.59 26.40 15.70
CA SER A 93 -6.30 27.67 15.86
C SER A 93 -6.82 27.86 17.29
N LYS A 94 -7.33 26.79 17.93
CA LYS A 94 -7.73 26.81 19.34
C LYS A 94 -6.56 26.95 20.33
N LEU A 95 -5.34 26.59 19.92
CA LEU A 95 -4.13 26.75 20.73
C LEU A 95 -3.51 28.14 20.60
N GLN A 96 -3.57 28.76 19.41
CA GLN A 96 -3.04 30.10 19.17
C GLN A 96 -4.00 31.22 19.58
N HIS A 97 -5.31 31.04 19.39
CA HIS A 97 -6.29 31.96 19.93
C HIS A 97 -6.50 31.59 21.39
N ASN A 98 -5.97 32.42 22.26
CA ASN A 98 -6.08 32.40 23.72
C ASN A 98 -7.54 32.64 24.17
N ASP A 99 -8.48 31.91 23.58
CA ASP A 99 -9.88 31.97 23.95
C ASP A 99 -10.05 31.14 25.22
N THR A 100 -10.57 31.83 26.22
CA THR A 100 -11.02 31.44 27.56
C THR A 100 -11.95 30.22 27.63
N GLN A 101 -12.06 29.44 26.55
CA GLN A 101 -12.90 28.25 26.37
C GLN A 101 -12.09 26.93 26.40
N PHE A 102 -10.76 26.97 26.29
CA PHE A 102 -9.94 25.75 26.42
C PHE A 102 -10.13 25.05 27.79
N PRO A 103 -10.19 25.80 28.93
CA PRO A 103 -10.47 25.19 30.22
C PRO A 103 -11.87 24.57 30.31
N THR A 104 -12.88 25.14 29.65
CA THR A 104 -14.26 24.66 29.71
C THR A 104 -14.52 23.47 28.79
N VAL A 105 -13.92 23.43 27.59
CA VAL A 105 -13.98 22.26 26.70
C VAL A 105 -13.29 21.06 27.35
N VAL A 106 -12.10 21.27 27.92
CA VAL A 106 -11.37 20.25 28.67
C VAL A 106 -12.18 19.80 29.89
N ALA A 107 -12.72 20.72 30.70
CA ALA A 107 -13.56 20.39 31.86
C ALA A 107 -14.85 19.63 31.47
N SER A 108 -15.48 19.96 30.34
CA SER A 108 -16.68 19.27 29.85
C SER A 108 -16.39 17.86 29.33
N LEU A 109 -15.20 17.64 28.73
CA LEU A 109 -14.71 16.31 28.37
C LEU A 109 -14.39 15.49 29.63
N PHE A 110 -13.74 16.09 30.63
CA PHE A 110 -13.51 15.45 31.93
C PHE A 110 -14.82 15.04 32.62
N ALA A 111 -15.89 15.81 32.47
CA ALA A 111 -17.22 15.50 33.01
C ALA A 111 -17.85 14.24 32.37
N HIS A 112 -17.47 13.89 31.14
CA HIS A 112 -17.94 12.70 30.41
C HIS A 112 -16.93 11.55 30.36
N LEU A 113 -15.74 11.71 30.94
CA LEU A 113 -14.74 10.64 31.01
C LEU A 113 -15.16 9.55 32.03
N PRO A 114 -15.18 8.26 31.64
CA PRO A 114 -15.42 7.15 32.56
C PRO A 114 -14.34 7.09 33.66
N GLY A 115 -14.71 6.64 34.87
CA GLY A 115 -13.92 6.80 36.09
C GLY A 115 -12.48 6.26 36.05
N TRP A 116 -12.19 5.29 35.19
CA TRP A 116 -10.85 4.74 34.98
C TRP A 116 -9.88 5.72 34.30
N ALA A 117 -10.40 6.64 33.47
CA ALA A 117 -9.59 7.67 32.81
C ALA A 117 -9.32 8.86 33.74
N ARG A 118 -10.22 9.12 34.71
CA ARG A 118 -10.02 10.13 35.75
C ARG A 118 -8.93 9.74 36.74
N SER A 119 -8.90 8.48 37.18
CA SER A 119 -7.83 7.98 38.07
C SER A 119 -6.46 7.99 37.38
N PHE A 120 -6.41 7.65 36.10
CA PHE A 120 -5.16 7.69 35.33
C PHE A 120 -4.63 9.12 35.14
N LEU A 121 -5.51 10.12 34.98
CA LEU A 121 -5.09 11.52 34.87
C LEU A 121 -4.71 12.17 36.19
N ALA A 122 -5.35 11.77 37.29
CA ALA A 122 -4.98 12.19 38.64
C ALA A 122 -3.60 11.63 39.05
N ASP A 123 -3.30 10.38 38.70
CA ASP A 123 -1.97 9.77 38.93
C ASP A 123 -0.84 10.43 38.12
N HIS A 124 -1.18 11.18 37.06
CA HIS A 124 -0.23 11.91 36.22
C HIS A 124 -0.19 13.43 36.50
N ASN A 125 -0.79 13.89 37.60
CA ASN A 125 -0.70 15.28 38.09
C ASN A 125 -1.28 16.33 37.10
N LEU A 126 -2.29 15.96 36.30
CA LEU A 126 -2.91 16.81 35.28
C LEU A 126 -4.23 17.45 35.76
N ASP A 127 -4.19 18.07 36.94
CA ASP A 127 -5.38 18.61 37.60
C ASP A 127 -5.69 20.07 37.19
N SER A 128 -4.79 20.73 36.47
CA SER A 128 -4.95 22.13 36.06
C SER A 128 -4.85 22.30 34.53
N ALA A 129 -5.80 23.07 33.97
CA ALA A 129 -5.87 23.35 32.53
C ALA A 129 -4.57 23.99 31.97
N GLN A 130 -3.83 24.70 32.81
CA GLN A 130 -2.54 25.32 32.47
C GLN A 130 -1.40 24.29 32.28
N GLN A 131 -1.36 23.23 33.08
CA GLN A 131 -0.33 22.18 32.95
C GLN A 131 -0.57 21.31 31.71
N ILE A 132 -1.84 21.05 31.37
CA ILE A 132 -2.21 20.38 30.12
C ILE A 132 -1.77 21.23 28.91
N GLN A 133 -1.98 22.55 28.96
CA GLN A 133 -1.53 23.47 27.89
C GLN A 133 -0.01 23.46 27.72
N GLN A 134 0.75 23.42 28.82
CA GLN A 134 2.21 23.32 28.79
C GLN A 134 2.69 21.98 28.21
N GLN A 135 2.12 20.86 28.65
CA GLN A 135 2.46 19.56 28.07
C GLN A 135 2.06 19.44 26.60
N LEU A 136 0.93 20.04 26.18
CA LEU A 136 0.53 20.07 24.77
C LEU A 136 1.50 20.90 23.93
N SER A 137 1.97 22.02 24.47
CA SER A 137 2.97 22.88 23.81
C SER A 137 4.32 22.17 23.68
N ASP A 138 4.77 21.48 24.73
CA ASP A 138 5.98 20.67 24.70
C ASP A 138 5.84 19.46 23.76
N ALA A 139 4.67 18.84 23.70
CA ALA A 139 4.37 17.76 22.75
C ALA A 139 4.32 18.28 21.31
N ALA A 140 3.78 19.48 21.07
CA ALA A 140 3.77 20.12 19.77
C ALA A 140 5.19 20.53 19.32
N LEU A 141 6.02 21.03 20.23
CA LEU A 141 7.41 21.38 19.95
C LEU A 141 8.27 20.13 19.71
N LYS A 142 8.12 19.09 20.53
CA LYS A 142 8.79 17.78 20.31
C LYS A 142 8.29 17.11 19.04
N GLY A 143 7.00 17.18 18.75
CA GLY A 143 6.40 16.71 17.50
C GLY A 143 6.93 17.47 16.29
N GLY A 144 7.06 18.80 16.39
CA GLY A 144 7.66 19.65 15.36
C GLY A 144 9.14 19.35 15.11
N GLN A 145 9.93 19.14 16.17
CA GLN A 145 11.34 18.72 16.06
C GLN A 145 11.48 17.30 15.51
N TYR A 146 10.60 16.37 15.90
CA TYR A 146 10.55 15.02 15.36
C TYR A 146 10.17 15.02 13.87
N LEU A 147 9.21 15.86 13.47
CA LEU A 147 8.84 16.06 12.06
C LEU A 147 9.96 16.73 11.26
N ALA A 148 10.67 17.69 11.84
CA ALA A 148 11.82 18.34 11.20
C ALA A 148 13.00 17.37 11.01
N GLY A 149 13.33 16.55 12.02
CA GLY A 149 14.34 15.49 11.89
C GLY A 149 13.89 14.35 10.96
N SER A 150 12.59 14.07 10.94
CA SER A 150 11.98 13.10 10.03
C SER A 150 11.81 13.64 8.61
N ALA A 151 11.90 14.95 8.37
CA ALA A 151 11.70 15.53 7.04
C ALA A 151 12.69 14.97 6.01
N PHE A 152 13.92 14.65 6.42
CA PHE A 152 14.91 14.00 5.57
C PHE A 152 14.55 12.52 5.26
N LEU A 153 14.05 11.78 6.25
CA LEU A 153 13.60 10.40 6.09
C LEU A 153 12.32 10.32 5.25
N ILE A 154 11.37 11.20 5.50
CA ILE A 154 10.13 11.38 4.73
C ILE A 154 10.48 11.80 3.30
N GLY A 155 11.43 12.72 3.11
CA GLY A 155 11.89 13.16 1.79
C GLY A 155 12.48 12.02 0.96
N LYS A 156 13.37 11.20 1.56
CA LYS A 156 13.92 10.01 0.89
C LYS A 156 12.84 8.98 0.57
N GLY A 157 11.95 8.67 1.51
CA GLY A 157 10.84 7.73 1.29
C GLY A 157 9.86 8.20 0.22
N THR A 158 9.52 9.49 0.23
CA THR A 158 8.62 10.12 -0.74
C THR A 158 9.23 10.13 -2.14
N PHE A 159 10.53 10.40 -2.27
CA PHE A 159 11.21 10.34 -3.56
C PHE A 159 11.19 8.92 -4.14
N GLY A 160 11.57 7.91 -3.34
CA GLY A 160 11.52 6.50 -3.77
C GLY A 160 10.12 6.04 -4.15
N PHE A 161 9.11 6.45 -3.36
CA PHE A 161 7.71 6.20 -3.67
C PHE A 161 7.27 6.87 -4.98
N THR A 162 7.62 8.15 -5.18
CA THR A 162 7.25 8.93 -6.37
C THR A 162 7.86 8.34 -7.64
N VAL A 163 9.14 7.97 -7.60
CA VAL A 163 9.82 7.30 -8.72
C VAL A 163 9.17 5.95 -9.01
N SER A 164 8.93 5.13 -7.99
CA SER A 164 8.28 3.82 -8.15
C SER A 164 6.86 3.94 -8.71
N PHE A 165 6.10 4.92 -8.24
CA PHE A 165 4.76 5.22 -8.72
C PHE A 165 4.79 5.72 -10.17
N GLY A 166 5.73 6.59 -10.54
CA GLY A 166 5.93 7.03 -11.91
C GLY A 166 6.26 5.87 -12.87
N ILE A 167 7.17 4.97 -12.46
CA ILE A 167 7.51 3.76 -13.22
C ILE A 167 6.28 2.85 -13.36
N MET A 168 5.53 2.64 -12.28
CA MET A 168 4.28 1.87 -12.33
C MET A 168 3.30 2.45 -13.35
N LEU A 169 3.04 3.77 -13.32
CA LEU A 169 2.14 4.42 -14.26
C LEU A 169 2.64 4.35 -15.70
N TYR A 170 3.94 4.52 -15.92
CA TYR A 170 4.58 4.38 -17.22
C TYR A 170 4.40 2.97 -17.79
N LEU A 171 4.69 1.94 -16.99
CA LEU A 171 4.51 0.55 -17.39
C LEU A 171 3.03 0.23 -17.62
N LEU A 172 2.14 0.71 -16.76
CA LEU A 172 0.70 0.55 -16.90
C LEU A 172 0.21 1.17 -18.22
N PHE A 173 0.73 2.33 -18.60
CA PHE A 173 0.43 2.96 -19.90
C PHE A 173 0.83 2.07 -21.06
N PHE A 174 2.07 1.58 -21.07
CA PHE A 174 2.55 0.71 -22.14
C PHE A 174 1.82 -0.64 -22.18
N LEU A 175 1.52 -1.24 -21.03
CA LEU A 175 0.73 -2.47 -20.95
C LEU A 175 -0.72 -2.27 -21.40
N LEU A 176 -1.34 -1.12 -21.10
CA LEU A 176 -2.69 -0.83 -21.58
C LEU A 176 -2.69 -0.54 -23.09
N LYS A 177 -1.71 0.23 -23.58
CA LYS A 177 -1.59 0.62 -25.00
C LYS A 177 -1.25 -0.57 -25.90
N ASP A 178 -0.18 -1.30 -25.56
CA ASP A 178 0.45 -2.32 -26.41
C ASP A 178 0.36 -3.74 -25.83
N GLY A 179 -0.40 -3.95 -24.74
CA GLY A 179 -0.48 -5.22 -24.02
C GLY A 179 -0.64 -6.48 -24.90
N PRO A 180 -1.55 -6.50 -25.90
CA PRO A 180 -1.70 -7.66 -26.78
C PRO A 180 -0.42 -7.96 -27.58
N TYR A 181 0.28 -6.93 -28.06
CA TYR A 181 1.53 -7.07 -28.80
C TYR A 181 2.67 -7.56 -27.90
N LEU A 182 2.83 -6.97 -26.69
CA LEU A 182 3.85 -7.44 -25.73
C LEU A 182 3.63 -8.89 -25.33
N VAL A 183 2.38 -9.28 -25.05
CA VAL A 183 2.05 -10.65 -24.66
C VAL A 183 2.34 -11.63 -25.81
N LEU A 184 2.01 -11.27 -27.05
CA LEU A 184 2.36 -12.08 -28.22
C LEU A 184 3.87 -12.24 -28.39
N LEU A 185 4.64 -11.16 -28.23
CA LEU A 185 6.09 -11.21 -28.36
C LEU A 185 6.74 -12.13 -27.30
N ILE A 186 6.25 -12.06 -26.06
CA ILE A 186 6.68 -12.95 -24.97
C ILE A 186 6.30 -14.40 -25.28
N LEU A 187 5.08 -14.63 -25.77
CA LEU A 187 4.62 -15.96 -26.16
C LEU A 187 5.38 -16.51 -27.36
N GLU A 188 5.77 -15.70 -28.33
CA GLU A 188 6.58 -16.12 -29.49
C GLU A 188 7.99 -16.51 -29.10
N SER A 189 8.56 -15.82 -28.12
CA SER A 189 9.90 -16.11 -27.57
C SER A 189 9.96 -17.45 -26.80
N LEU A 190 8.81 -18.00 -26.40
CA LEU A 190 8.72 -19.28 -25.72
C LEU A 190 8.71 -20.44 -26.73
N PRO A 191 9.59 -21.47 -26.60
CA PRO A 191 9.61 -22.64 -27.47
C PRO A 191 8.48 -23.63 -27.11
N LEU A 192 7.22 -23.18 -27.18
CA LEU A 192 6.02 -24.01 -26.98
C LEU A 192 5.18 -24.08 -28.26
N SER A 193 4.38 -25.14 -28.42
CA SER A 193 3.44 -25.27 -29.54
C SER A 193 2.31 -24.23 -29.44
N SER A 194 1.84 -23.72 -30.59
CA SER A 194 0.83 -22.66 -30.66
C SER A 194 -0.48 -23.00 -29.93
N TYR A 195 -0.85 -24.29 -29.90
CA TYR A 195 -2.02 -24.79 -29.17
C TYR A 195 -1.87 -24.62 -27.65
N VAL A 196 -0.71 -24.99 -27.09
CA VAL A 196 -0.46 -24.88 -25.64
C VAL A 196 -0.39 -23.41 -25.21
N LYS A 197 0.22 -22.54 -26.03
CA LYS A 197 0.31 -21.09 -25.77
C LYS A 197 -1.07 -20.44 -25.60
N GLN A 198 -1.98 -20.68 -26.54
CA GLN A 198 -3.33 -20.12 -26.49
C GLN A 198 -4.14 -20.68 -25.31
N HIS A 199 -4.00 -21.98 -25.02
CA HIS A 199 -4.72 -22.61 -23.93
C HIS A 199 -4.23 -22.13 -22.55
N LEU A 200 -2.92 -21.94 -22.39
CA LEU A 200 -2.35 -21.31 -21.18
C LEU A 200 -2.90 -19.90 -21.00
N PHE A 201 -2.82 -19.07 -22.04
CA PHE A 201 -3.28 -17.68 -21.99
C PHE A 201 -4.77 -17.59 -21.66
N ALA A 202 -5.60 -18.42 -22.29
CA ALA A 202 -7.03 -18.46 -22.01
C ALA A 202 -7.32 -18.83 -20.55
N LYS A 203 -6.60 -19.83 -20.00
CA LYS A 203 -6.73 -20.21 -18.58
C LYS A 203 -6.25 -19.11 -17.64
N PHE A 204 -5.07 -18.52 -17.87
CA PHE A 204 -4.57 -17.41 -17.07
C PHE A 204 -5.52 -16.21 -17.09
N ALA A 205 -6.02 -15.85 -18.27
CA ALA A 205 -6.98 -14.76 -18.40
C ALA A 205 -8.33 -15.09 -17.72
N ALA A 206 -8.77 -16.36 -17.74
CA ALA A 206 -9.97 -16.79 -17.03
C ALA A 206 -9.79 -16.69 -15.50
N VAL A 207 -8.67 -17.19 -14.98
CA VAL A 207 -8.33 -17.10 -13.55
C VAL A 207 -8.18 -15.64 -13.12
N ALA A 208 -7.44 -14.82 -13.86
CA ALA A 208 -7.29 -13.40 -13.55
C ALA A 208 -8.64 -12.68 -13.53
N ARG A 209 -9.51 -12.91 -14.53
CA ARG A 209 -10.87 -12.34 -14.53
C ARG A 209 -11.71 -12.83 -13.34
N ALA A 210 -11.57 -14.09 -12.94
CA ALA A 210 -12.28 -14.64 -11.79
C ALA A 210 -11.81 -14.00 -10.48
N THR A 211 -10.49 -13.89 -10.27
CA THR A 211 -9.90 -13.21 -9.12
C THR A 211 -10.37 -11.76 -9.03
N VAL A 212 -10.36 -11.03 -10.16
CA VAL A 212 -10.80 -9.63 -10.21
C VAL A 212 -12.28 -9.49 -9.86
N LYS A 213 -13.15 -10.33 -10.45
CA LYS A 213 -14.58 -10.33 -10.10
C LYS A 213 -14.79 -10.66 -8.62
N GLY A 214 -13.99 -11.57 -8.07
CA GLY A 214 -13.98 -11.89 -6.65
C GLY A 214 -13.60 -10.69 -5.78
N THR A 215 -12.46 -10.05 -6.06
CA THR A 215 -12.00 -8.87 -5.31
C THR A 215 -13.00 -7.71 -5.38
N VAL A 216 -13.60 -7.47 -6.55
CA VAL A 216 -14.65 -6.44 -6.70
C VAL A 216 -15.89 -6.79 -5.89
N ALA A 217 -16.34 -8.05 -5.91
CA ALA A 217 -17.49 -8.49 -5.12
C ALA A 217 -17.23 -8.33 -3.60
N VAL A 218 -16.04 -8.72 -3.14
CA VAL A 218 -15.61 -8.54 -1.74
C VAL A 218 -15.56 -7.07 -1.38
N ALA A 219 -14.98 -6.22 -2.23
CA ALA A 219 -14.91 -4.78 -2.01
C ALA A 219 -16.29 -4.14 -1.88
N LEU A 220 -17.25 -4.52 -2.74
CA LEU A 220 -18.63 -4.03 -2.65
C LEU A 220 -19.33 -4.50 -1.38
N ALA A 221 -19.19 -5.78 -1.02
CA ALA A 221 -19.77 -6.32 0.21
C ALA A 221 -19.18 -5.62 1.44
N GLN A 222 -17.87 -5.45 1.50
CA GLN A 222 -17.16 -4.80 2.60
C GLN A 222 -17.51 -3.31 2.71
N GLY A 223 -17.59 -2.60 1.58
CA GLY A 223 -17.99 -1.19 1.57
C GLY A 223 -19.44 -0.97 1.98
N ALA A 224 -20.35 -1.84 1.52
CA ALA A 224 -21.75 -1.79 1.90
C ALA A 224 -21.93 -2.07 3.41
N LEU A 225 -21.31 -3.13 3.92
CA LEU A 225 -21.36 -3.47 5.34
C LEU A 225 -20.71 -2.40 6.21
N GLY A 226 -19.53 -1.89 5.82
CA GLY A 226 -18.84 -0.82 6.52
C GLY A 226 -19.65 0.48 6.53
N GLY A 227 -20.19 0.88 5.39
CA GLY A 227 -21.07 2.05 5.29
C GLY A 227 -22.35 1.90 6.10
N PHE A 228 -22.97 0.72 6.09
CA PHE A 228 -24.16 0.44 6.89
C PHE A 228 -23.87 0.44 8.40
N ALA A 229 -22.73 -0.11 8.81
CA ALA A 229 -22.28 -0.07 10.20
C ALA A 229 -22.06 1.37 10.70
N PHE A 230 -21.39 2.22 9.90
CA PHE A 230 -21.20 3.63 10.24
C PHE A 230 -22.50 4.43 10.24
N TRP A 231 -23.45 4.08 9.37
CA TRP A 231 -24.77 4.69 9.36
C TRP A 231 -25.55 4.39 10.65
N ILE A 232 -25.54 3.14 11.12
CA ILE A 232 -26.17 2.76 12.40
C ILE A 232 -25.46 3.43 13.59
N ALA A 233 -24.14 3.59 13.53
CA ALA A 233 -23.36 4.23 14.58
C ALA A 233 -23.56 5.76 14.66
N GLY A 234 -24.35 6.37 13.77
CA GLY A 234 -24.62 7.81 13.77
C GLY A 234 -23.41 8.67 13.40
N LEU A 235 -22.41 8.09 12.73
CA LEU A 235 -21.22 8.82 12.29
C LEU A 235 -21.51 9.57 10.99
N ASP A 236 -21.27 10.88 11.00
CA ASP A 236 -21.35 11.71 9.81
C ASP A 236 -20.35 11.21 8.75
N GLY A 237 -20.84 11.00 7.52
CA GLY A 237 -20.01 10.50 6.41
C GLY A 237 -19.94 8.98 6.27
N SER A 238 -20.94 8.22 6.74
CA SER A 238 -21.03 6.75 6.58
C SER A 238 -20.77 6.24 5.16
N ILE A 239 -21.30 6.92 4.13
CA ILE A 239 -21.09 6.60 2.71
C ILE A 239 -19.63 6.77 2.31
N LEU A 240 -18.96 7.81 2.83
CA LEU A 240 -17.56 8.12 2.56
C LEU A 240 -16.66 7.02 3.09
N TRP A 241 -16.87 6.61 4.34
CA TRP A 241 -16.11 5.55 5.00
C TRP A 241 -16.37 4.18 4.37
N GLY A 242 -17.61 3.88 3.98
CA GLY A 242 -17.94 2.67 3.21
C GLY A 242 -17.24 2.63 1.85
N ALA A 243 -17.25 3.74 1.10
CA ALA A 243 -16.54 3.85 -0.17
C ALA A 243 -15.02 3.70 0.01
N LEU A 244 -14.46 4.29 1.08
CA LEU A 244 -13.06 4.14 1.42
C LEU A 244 -12.70 2.67 1.75
N MET A 245 -13.52 1.99 2.55
CA MET A 245 -13.32 0.57 2.88
C MET A 245 -13.41 -0.32 1.62
N ALA A 246 -14.36 -0.07 0.72
CA ALA A 246 -14.42 -0.77 -0.57
C ALA A 246 -13.14 -0.56 -1.38
N PHE A 247 -12.67 0.69 -1.47
CA PHE A 247 -11.47 1.02 -2.22
C PHE A 247 -10.22 0.35 -1.63
N LEU A 248 -10.04 0.39 -0.30
CA LEU A 248 -8.92 -0.26 0.38
C LEU A 248 -8.95 -1.79 0.21
N SER A 249 -10.13 -2.40 0.19
CA SER A 249 -10.30 -3.85 -0.05
C SER A 249 -9.82 -4.27 -1.44
N LEU A 250 -9.88 -3.35 -2.40
CA LEU A 250 -9.44 -3.57 -3.78
C LEU A 250 -7.91 -3.58 -3.94
N ILE A 251 -7.17 -3.21 -2.89
CA ILE A 251 -5.71 -3.19 -2.83
C ILE A 251 -5.23 -4.38 -1.99
N PRO A 252 -4.91 -5.53 -2.62
CA PRO A 252 -4.26 -6.66 -1.93
C PRO A 252 -2.97 -6.30 -1.16
N ALA A 253 -2.34 -5.16 -1.45
CA ALA A 253 -1.02 -4.75 -0.94
C ALA A 253 -0.90 -4.71 0.58
N VAL A 254 -1.97 -4.32 1.28
CA VAL A 254 -1.88 -4.07 2.72
C VAL A 254 -1.73 -5.38 3.49
N GLY A 255 -2.28 -6.49 3.00
CA GLY A 255 -2.20 -7.78 3.69
C GLY A 255 -0.81 -8.43 3.64
N SER A 256 -0.12 -8.35 2.49
CA SER A 256 1.16 -9.06 2.28
C SER A 256 2.38 -8.27 2.77
N ALA A 257 2.35 -6.93 2.67
CA ALA A 257 3.46 -6.08 3.09
C ALA A 257 3.66 -6.09 4.62
N ILE A 258 2.57 -6.20 5.39
CA ILE A 258 2.64 -6.26 6.87
C ILE A 258 3.27 -7.59 7.33
N MET A 259 2.96 -8.72 6.67
CA MET A 259 3.60 -10.00 6.99
C MET A 259 5.08 -10.06 6.60
N LEU A 260 5.45 -9.56 5.41
CA LEU A 260 6.84 -9.55 4.96
C LEU A 260 7.71 -8.57 5.76
N GLY A 261 7.18 -7.40 6.12
CA GLY A 261 7.85 -6.45 7.01
C GLY A 261 8.04 -7.00 8.43
N ALA A 262 7.04 -7.71 8.97
CA ALA A 262 7.15 -8.39 10.26
C ALA A 262 8.16 -9.55 10.24
N SER A 263 8.26 -10.27 9.12
CA SER A 263 9.18 -11.40 8.98
C SER A 263 10.64 -10.98 8.79
N GLY A 264 10.90 -9.76 8.29
CA GLY A 264 12.26 -9.20 8.16
C GLY A 264 12.89 -8.76 9.48
N HIS A 265 12.09 -8.56 10.54
CA HIS A 265 12.54 -8.10 11.85
C HIS A 265 12.60 -9.19 12.92
N LEU A 266 12.38 -10.46 12.58
CA LEU A 266 12.46 -11.56 13.55
C LEU A 266 13.92 -12.02 13.69
N PRO A 267 14.64 -11.70 14.79
CA PRO A 267 15.94 -12.29 15.04
C PRO A 267 15.75 -13.80 15.18
N LEU A 268 16.53 -14.57 14.41
CA LEU A 268 16.59 -16.02 14.49
C LEU A 268 16.92 -16.44 15.92
N ARG A 269 15.89 -16.68 16.73
CA ARG A 269 16.04 -17.18 18.08
C ARG A 269 16.48 -18.64 17.96
N HIS A 270 17.75 -18.88 18.31
CA HIS A 270 18.35 -20.20 18.45
C HIS A 270 17.36 -21.20 19.04
N ARG A 271 17.02 -22.25 18.28
CA ARG A 271 16.32 -23.41 18.82
C ARG A 271 17.26 -24.15 19.77
N PRO A 272 16.88 -24.40 21.04
CA PRO A 272 17.66 -25.27 21.90
C PRO A 272 17.52 -26.72 21.44
N ASN A 273 18.65 -27.40 21.50
CA ASN A 273 18.93 -28.76 21.06
C ASN A 273 18.05 -29.78 21.83
N CYS A 274 16.91 -30.19 21.27
CA CYS A 274 16.15 -31.35 21.78
C CYS A 274 16.75 -32.62 21.16
N GLY A 275 17.82 -33.12 21.79
CA GLY A 275 18.47 -34.36 21.39
C GLY A 275 19.30 -34.93 22.53
N ARG A 276 18.66 -35.75 23.38
CA ARG A 276 19.20 -36.94 24.09
C ARG A 276 18.22 -37.34 25.20
N ALA A 277 17.39 -38.34 24.91
CA ALA A 277 16.77 -39.16 25.95
C ALA A 277 17.80 -40.21 26.41
N PRO A 278 18.10 -40.34 27.71
CA PRO A 278 18.84 -41.50 28.20
C PRO A 278 17.86 -42.67 28.44
N LEU A 279 18.13 -43.78 27.76
CA LEU A 279 17.66 -45.11 28.12
C LEU A 279 18.26 -45.50 29.48
N SER A 280 17.44 -45.79 30.50
CA SER A 280 17.81 -46.75 31.55
C SER A 280 16.60 -47.19 32.40
N SER A 281 16.48 -48.52 32.49
CA SER A 281 15.97 -49.33 33.62
C SER A 281 14.52 -49.16 34.10
N ALA A 282 13.63 -49.98 33.52
CA ALA A 282 12.54 -50.61 34.26
C ALA A 282 12.96 -52.04 34.62
N SER A 283 13.22 -52.29 35.90
CA SER A 283 13.35 -53.61 36.49
C SER A 283 13.01 -53.50 37.97
N LEU A 284 11.71 -53.65 38.28
CA LEU A 284 11.09 -54.35 39.42
C LEU A 284 9.62 -53.91 39.54
#